data_AF-A0A6G6K8G0-F1
#
_entry.id   AF-A0A6G6K8G0-F1
#
_cell.length_a   1.000
_cell.length_b   1.000
_cell.length_c   1.000
_cell.angle_alpha   90.00
_cell.angle_beta   90.00
_cell.angle_gamma   90.00
#
_symmetry.space_group_name_H-M   'P 1'
#
loop_
_entity.id
_entity.type
_entity.pdbx_description
1 polymer ?
#
loop_
_entity_poly.entity_id
_entity_poly.type
_entity_poly.pdbx_seq_one_letter_code
_entity_poly.pdbx_strand_id
1 'polypeptide(L)'
;MLIPEENIERRWITAGNSGIWDTLSTYTFVEYSRVPALPLTHSLFDWLSEIPARDYDGSTLDSPDNNIASYGSIESELQALGFSLPEEIEILMRQPEIQAQIPTCTGCYLEFADTVTPLPGYPGNYVVRFMNDSQCCVMWYLLFQRSRPTRVLVSNYFIEQDIFEAMHYLAEEDVLLSYDDALKSIYICAQSPGEFIFRFCLENTIWFATHGKLPLSPLEREYLDHAKKSA
;
A
#
# COMPACT_ATOMS: atom_id res chain seq x y z
N MET A 1 -15.08 -13.67 12.31
CA MET A 1 -16.32 -12.93 11.97
C MET A 1 -16.00 -12.03 10.79
N LEU A 2 -16.84 -11.94 9.75
CA LEU A 2 -16.57 -10.99 8.65
C LEU A 2 -16.64 -9.57 9.19
N ILE A 3 -15.68 -8.73 8.79
CA ILE A 3 -15.76 -7.29 9.03
C ILE A 3 -16.93 -6.77 8.17
N PRO A 4 -17.98 -6.18 8.78
CA PRO A 4 -19.03 -5.50 8.03
C PRO A 4 -18.39 -4.48 7.08
N GLU A 5 -18.85 -4.41 5.83
CA GLU A 5 -18.20 -3.55 4.82
C GLU A 5 -18.31 -2.06 5.18
N GLU A 6 -19.23 -1.71 6.06
CA GLU A 6 -19.44 -0.39 6.64
C GLU A 6 -18.48 -0.04 7.79
N ASN A 7 -17.75 -1.02 8.34
CA ASN A 7 -16.95 -0.80 9.56
C ASN A 7 -15.52 -0.31 9.29
N ILE A 8 -15.01 -0.49 8.06
CA ILE A 8 -13.71 0.07 7.65
C ILE A 8 -13.94 0.85 6.36
N GLU A 9 -13.73 2.16 6.44
CA GLU A 9 -13.87 3.04 5.28
C GLU A 9 -12.88 2.66 4.17
N ARG A 10 -13.28 2.95 2.92
CA ARG A 10 -12.43 2.75 1.75
C ARG A 10 -11.84 4.07 1.32
N ARG A 11 -10.51 4.15 1.33
CA ARG A 11 -9.76 5.33 0.87
C ARG A 11 -8.48 4.89 0.21
N TRP A 12 -8.18 5.45 -0.95
CA TRP A 12 -6.85 5.34 -1.53
C TRP A 12 -5.92 6.35 -0.85
N ILE A 13 -4.65 6.00 -0.68
CA ILE A 13 -3.63 6.96 -0.27
C ILE A 13 -2.73 7.23 -1.47
N THR A 14 -2.73 8.47 -1.95
CA THR A 14 -1.82 8.90 -3.02
C THR A 14 -0.51 9.40 -2.40
N ALA A 15 0.61 9.10 -3.06
CA ALA A 15 1.92 9.60 -2.70
C ALA A 15 2.35 10.75 -3.62
N GLY A 16 3.08 11.69 -3.02
CA GLY A 16 3.68 12.84 -3.68
C GLY A 16 2.67 13.93 -4.08
N ASN A 17 3.14 15.17 -4.12
CA ASN A 17 2.43 16.34 -4.61
C ASN A 17 2.32 16.38 -6.15
N SER A 18 2.13 15.23 -6.80
CA SER A 18 2.21 15.00 -8.27
C SER A 18 1.23 15.81 -9.12
N GLY A 19 0.35 16.62 -8.52
CA GLY A 19 -0.75 17.28 -9.21
C GLY A 19 -1.78 16.30 -9.76
N ILE A 20 -1.73 15.01 -9.35
CA ILE A 20 -2.75 14.02 -9.69
C ILE A 20 -4.06 14.40 -9.01
N TRP A 21 -3.99 14.73 -7.71
CA TRP A 21 -5.15 14.99 -6.85
C TRP A 21 -5.19 16.44 -6.30
N ASP A 22 -4.36 17.34 -6.84
CA ASP A 22 -4.19 18.74 -6.40
C ASP A 22 -3.93 18.89 -4.88
N THR A 23 -3.02 18.06 -4.36
CA THR A 23 -2.67 18.02 -2.94
C THR A 23 -1.29 18.63 -2.68
N LEU A 24 -1.13 19.26 -1.52
CA LEU A 24 0.13 19.88 -1.11
C LEU A 24 0.96 18.99 -0.17
N SER A 25 0.35 17.96 0.40
CA SER A 25 0.96 17.03 1.34
C SER A 25 1.65 15.86 0.61
N THR A 26 2.67 15.28 1.25
CA THR A 26 3.35 14.06 0.75
C THR A 26 2.38 12.90 0.58
N TYR A 27 1.42 12.75 1.49
CA TYR A 27 0.36 11.74 1.39
C TYR A 27 -1.01 12.38 1.57
N THR A 28 -1.99 11.91 0.81
CA THR A 28 -3.38 12.36 0.98
C THR A 28 -4.34 11.22 0.74
N PHE A 29 -5.39 11.16 1.57
CA PHE A 29 -6.48 10.22 1.37
C PHE A 29 -7.45 10.73 0.29
N VAL A 30 -7.74 9.86 -0.66
CA VAL A 30 -8.71 10.07 -1.74
C VAL A 30 -9.88 9.12 -1.51
N GLU A 31 -11.11 9.62 -1.63
CA GLU A 31 -12.28 8.75 -1.56
C GLU A 31 -12.19 7.67 -2.64
N TYR A 32 -12.38 6.41 -2.24
CA TYR A 32 -12.12 5.29 -3.14
C TYR A 32 -13.00 5.30 -4.40
N SER A 33 -14.20 5.89 -4.35
CA SER A 33 -15.08 6.06 -5.52
C SER A 33 -14.59 7.06 -6.56
N ARG A 34 -13.64 7.94 -6.21
CA ARG A 34 -13.04 8.92 -7.14
C ARG A 34 -11.86 8.36 -7.90
N VAL A 35 -11.31 7.26 -7.40
CA VAL A 35 -10.12 6.61 -7.93
C VAL A 35 -10.44 5.97 -9.29
N PRO A 36 -9.66 6.21 -10.36
CA PRO A 36 -9.95 5.66 -11.68
C PRO A 36 -9.97 4.13 -11.66
N ALA A 37 -10.91 3.52 -12.38
CA ALA A 37 -10.89 2.07 -12.58
C ALA A 37 -9.61 1.68 -13.33
N LEU A 38 -8.96 0.60 -12.89
CA LEU A 38 -7.81 0.05 -13.61
C LEU A 38 -8.29 -0.77 -14.81
N PRO A 39 -7.50 -0.85 -15.89
CA PRO A 39 -7.76 -1.80 -16.96
C PRO A 39 -7.82 -3.23 -16.38
N LEU A 40 -8.66 -4.08 -16.97
CA LEU A 40 -8.68 -5.50 -16.64
C LEU A 40 -7.38 -6.13 -17.14
N THR A 41 -6.37 -6.21 -16.29
CA THR A 41 -5.14 -6.92 -16.62
C THR A 41 -5.27 -8.37 -16.20
N HIS A 42 -5.07 -9.28 -17.16
CA HIS A 42 -5.39 -10.70 -17.02
C HIS A 42 -4.26 -11.56 -16.43
N SER A 43 -3.10 -10.97 -16.14
CA SER A 43 -1.89 -11.69 -15.71
C SER A 43 -1.06 -10.91 -14.69
N LEU A 44 -0.32 -11.66 -13.88
CA LEU A 44 0.55 -11.17 -12.81
C LEU A 44 1.70 -10.37 -13.42
N PHE A 45 1.76 -9.07 -13.12
CA PHE A 45 2.82 -8.14 -13.50
C PHE A 45 3.11 -7.94 -15.01
N ASP A 46 2.42 -8.59 -15.94
CA ASP A 46 2.61 -8.35 -17.39
C ASP A 46 2.40 -6.88 -17.76
N TRP A 47 1.55 -6.18 -17.02
CA TRP A 47 1.30 -4.74 -17.16
C TRP A 47 2.54 -3.87 -16.91
N LEU A 48 3.58 -4.37 -16.23
CA LEU A 48 4.85 -3.64 -16.10
C LEU A 48 5.47 -3.34 -17.46
N SER A 49 5.26 -4.21 -18.46
CA SER A 49 5.74 -3.96 -19.83
C SER A 49 5.03 -2.79 -20.53
N GLU A 50 3.86 -2.39 -20.03
CA GLU A 50 3.09 -1.24 -20.53
C GLU A 50 3.47 0.06 -19.83
N ILE A 51 4.13 -0.02 -18.67
CA ILE A 51 4.68 1.13 -17.95
C ILE A 51 5.97 1.58 -18.67
N PRO A 52 6.10 2.85 -19.07
CA PRO A 52 7.30 3.31 -19.72
C PRO A 52 8.52 3.15 -18.82
N ALA A 53 9.56 2.49 -19.32
CA ALA A 53 10.85 2.44 -18.65
C ALA A 53 11.42 3.86 -18.58
N ARG A 54 11.65 4.33 -17.35
CA ARG A 54 12.24 5.64 -17.05
C ARG A 54 13.39 5.44 -16.08
N ASP A 55 14.29 6.42 -16.05
CA ASP A 55 15.24 6.55 -14.96
C ASP A 55 14.49 7.12 -13.75
N TYR A 56 14.42 6.34 -12.68
CA TYR A 56 13.80 6.73 -11.41
C TYR A 56 14.86 7.16 -10.39
N ASP A 57 16.09 7.46 -10.83
CA ASP A 57 17.22 7.81 -9.98
C ASP A 57 17.50 6.76 -8.89
N GLY A 58 17.26 5.48 -9.21
CA GLY A 58 17.35 4.35 -8.28
C GLY A 58 16.22 4.26 -7.24
N SER A 59 15.21 5.13 -7.29
CA SER A 59 14.10 5.19 -6.34
C SER A 59 12.99 4.20 -6.73
N THR A 60 13.23 2.93 -6.45
CA THR A 60 12.32 1.80 -6.74
C THR A 60 12.12 0.95 -5.50
N LEU A 61 11.22 -0.03 -5.56
CA LEU A 61 11.04 -0.98 -4.47
C LEU A 61 12.22 -1.94 -4.30
N ASP A 62 13.18 -2.01 -5.22
CA ASP A 62 14.46 -2.70 -5.00
C ASP A 62 15.37 -1.83 -4.13
N SER A 63 15.15 -1.91 -2.82
CA SER A 63 15.80 -1.07 -1.81
C SER A 63 16.69 -1.92 -0.89
N PRO A 64 17.88 -1.42 -0.49
CA PRO A 64 18.69 -2.06 0.54
C PRO A 64 17.99 -2.12 1.92
N ASP A 65 16.96 -1.30 2.13
CA ASP A 65 16.16 -1.28 3.36
C ASP A 65 15.11 -2.40 3.39
N ASN A 66 14.95 -3.15 2.30
CA ASN A 66 14.02 -4.26 2.25
C ASN A 66 14.37 -5.34 3.30
N ASN A 67 13.40 -5.75 4.09
CA ASN A 67 13.54 -6.81 5.08
C ASN A 67 12.43 -7.86 4.95
N ILE A 68 12.74 -8.92 4.21
CA ILE A 68 11.82 -10.03 3.92
C ILE A 68 12.20 -11.31 4.68
N ALA A 69 13.09 -11.22 5.68
CA ALA A 69 13.61 -12.39 6.40
C ALA A 69 12.49 -13.21 7.07
N SER A 70 11.44 -12.53 7.53
CA SER A 70 10.27 -13.11 8.18
C SER A 70 9.27 -13.76 7.20
N TYR A 71 9.55 -13.80 5.88
CA TYR A 71 8.66 -14.40 4.88
C TYR A 71 8.23 -15.83 5.28
N GLY A 72 9.18 -16.71 5.60
CA GLY A 72 8.92 -18.13 5.85
C GLY A 72 8.12 -18.39 7.13
N SER A 73 8.34 -17.59 8.17
CA SER A 73 7.55 -17.67 9.41
C SER A 73 6.13 -17.16 9.19
N ILE A 74 5.98 -16.00 8.54
CA ILE A 74 4.67 -15.43 8.19
C ILE A 74 3.84 -16.37 7.33
N GLU A 75 4.44 -16.97 6.31
CA GLU A 75 3.75 -17.95 5.47
C GLU A 75 3.25 -19.15 6.29
N SER A 76 4.09 -19.67 7.19
CA SER A 76 3.73 -20.78 8.08
C SER A 76 2.61 -20.42 9.07
N GLU A 77 2.66 -19.22 9.65
CA GLU A 77 1.63 -18.71 10.56
C GLU A 77 0.28 -18.52 9.84
N LEU A 78 0.29 -17.93 8.65
CA LEU A 78 -0.90 -17.78 7.82
C LEU A 78 -1.52 -19.14 7.47
N GLN A 79 -0.69 -20.12 7.08
CA GLN A 79 -1.15 -21.48 6.79
C GLN A 79 -1.79 -22.15 8.01
N ALA A 80 -1.21 -22.00 9.20
CA ALA A 80 -1.78 -22.51 10.45
C ALA A 80 -3.14 -21.88 10.77
N LEU A 81 -3.36 -20.63 10.35
CA LEU A 81 -4.63 -19.90 10.45
C LEU A 81 -5.62 -20.21 9.29
N GLY A 82 -5.20 -21.02 8.31
CA GLY A 82 -6.01 -21.41 7.17
C GLY A 82 -6.09 -20.36 6.05
N PHE A 83 -5.04 -19.52 5.94
CA PHE A 83 -4.84 -18.54 4.87
C PHE A 83 -3.59 -18.88 4.05
N SER A 84 -3.47 -18.24 2.89
CA SER A 84 -2.29 -18.32 2.02
C SER A 84 -1.91 -16.91 1.58
N LEU A 85 -0.61 -16.68 1.36
CA LEU A 85 -0.16 -15.45 0.73
C LEU A 85 -0.68 -15.37 -0.72
N PRO A 86 -1.09 -14.18 -1.18
CA PRO A 86 -1.39 -13.94 -2.59
C PRO A 86 -0.14 -14.09 -3.47
N GLU A 87 -0.30 -14.65 -4.67
CA GLU A 87 0.80 -14.90 -5.61
C GLU A 87 1.52 -13.60 -6.00
N GLU A 88 0.79 -12.48 -6.12
CA GLU A 88 1.36 -11.15 -6.39
C GLU A 88 2.36 -10.73 -5.32
N ILE A 89 2.08 -11.04 -4.05
CA ILE A 89 2.93 -10.69 -2.92
C ILE A 89 4.15 -11.59 -2.88
N GLU A 90 3.98 -12.89 -3.15
CA GLU A 90 5.11 -13.81 -3.24
C GLU A 90 6.10 -13.36 -4.32
N ILE A 91 5.60 -13.04 -5.51
CA ILE A 91 6.41 -12.53 -6.63
C ILE A 91 7.09 -11.22 -6.24
N LEU A 92 6.33 -10.23 -5.76
CA LEU A 92 6.87 -8.92 -5.38
C LEU A 92 7.98 -9.05 -4.35
N MET A 93 7.83 -9.95 -3.37
CA MET A 93 8.79 -10.10 -2.27
C MET A 93 10.05 -10.85 -2.67
N ARG A 94 9.98 -11.74 -3.67
CA ARG A 94 11.08 -12.66 -4.01
C ARG A 94 11.82 -12.30 -5.30
N GLN A 95 11.30 -11.39 -6.11
CA GLN A 95 11.85 -11.06 -7.42
C GLN A 95 12.36 -9.60 -7.45
N PRO A 96 13.65 -9.34 -7.16
CA PRO A 96 14.25 -8.01 -7.26
C PRO A 96 14.04 -7.36 -8.64
N GLU A 97 13.98 -8.16 -9.71
CA GLU A 97 13.69 -7.69 -11.06
C GLU A 97 12.28 -7.07 -11.21
N ILE A 98 11.30 -7.52 -10.42
CA ILE A 98 9.97 -6.91 -10.34
C ILE A 98 10.02 -5.66 -9.47
N GLN A 99 10.72 -5.72 -8.33
CA GLN A 99 10.88 -4.61 -7.39
C GLN A 99 11.54 -3.39 -8.07
N ALA A 100 12.58 -3.63 -8.87
CA ALA A 100 13.35 -2.62 -9.60
C ALA A 100 12.54 -1.91 -10.70
N GLN A 101 11.38 -2.45 -11.08
CA GLN A 101 10.49 -1.84 -12.07
C GLN A 101 9.39 -0.97 -11.44
N ILE A 102 9.21 -1.04 -10.12
CA ILE A 102 8.14 -0.33 -9.41
C ILE A 102 8.74 0.91 -8.74
N PRO A 103 8.48 2.12 -9.26
CA PRO A 103 9.04 3.34 -8.69
C PRO A 103 8.38 3.71 -7.37
N THR A 104 9.11 4.45 -6.54
CA THR A 104 8.59 5.11 -5.35
C THR A 104 9.16 6.53 -5.24
N CYS A 105 8.29 7.54 -5.16
CA CYS A 105 8.68 8.94 -4.98
C CYS A 105 8.93 9.32 -3.51
N THR A 106 8.67 8.40 -2.59
CA THR A 106 8.79 8.59 -1.14
C THR A 106 9.76 7.59 -0.49
N GLY A 107 10.47 6.80 -1.29
CA GLY A 107 11.42 5.81 -0.80
C GLY A 107 10.76 4.66 -0.04
N CYS A 108 9.56 4.25 -0.42
CA CYS A 108 8.90 3.09 0.18
C CYS A 108 9.78 1.85 0.05
N TYR A 109 9.71 0.97 1.06
CA TYR A 109 10.47 -0.27 1.11
C TYR A 109 9.58 -1.43 1.56
N LEU A 110 9.96 -2.64 1.16
CA LEU A 110 9.26 -3.87 1.47
C LEU A 110 9.74 -4.44 2.79
N GLU A 111 8.81 -4.73 3.68
CA GLU A 111 9.13 -5.36 4.96
C GLU A 111 7.95 -6.20 5.42
N PHE A 112 8.21 -7.46 5.72
CA PHE A 112 7.24 -8.27 6.45
C PHE A 112 7.34 -7.97 7.96
N ALA A 113 6.19 -7.76 8.59
CA ALA A 113 6.11 -7.85 10.05
C ALA A 113 6.68 -9.19 10.55
N ASP A 114 7.15 -9.22 11.78
CA ASP A 114 7.74 -10.43 12.37
C ASP A 114 6.71 -11.51 12.70
N THR A 115 5.44 -11.13 12.84
CA THR A 115 4.34 -12.04 13.19
C THR A 115 3.04 -11.65 12.47
N VAL A 116 2.12 -12.60 12.35
CA VAL A 116 0.76 -12.35 11.87
C VAL A 116 -0.06 -11.69 13.00
N THR A 117 -0.45 -10.44 12.82
CA THR A 117 -1.13 -9.65 13.85
C THR A 117 -2.65 -9.83 13.76
N PRO A 118 -3.35 -10.21 14.85
CA PRO A 118 -4.81 -10.14 14.89
C PRO A 118 -5.29 -8.71 14.70
N LEU A 119 -6.30 -8.48 13.84
CA LEU A 119 -6.85 -7.14 13.68
C LEU A 119 -7.71 -6.78 14.91
N PRO A 120 -7.36 -5.73 15.68
CA PRO A 120 -8.09 -5.38 16.89
C PRO A 120 -9.56 -5.06 16.61
N GLY A 121 -10.45 -5.49 17.51
CA GLY A 121 -11.90 -5.30 17.34
C GLY A 121 -12.56 -6.27 16.35
N TYR A 122 -11.80 -7.08 15.60
CA TYR A 122 -12.33 -7.96 14.55
C TYR A 122 -11.85 -9.41 14.68
N PRO A 123 -12.38 -10.19 15.65
CA PRO A 123 -11.92 -11.56 15.91
C PRO A 123 -11.93 -12.47 14.68
N GLY A 124 -10.80 -13.14 14.45
CA GLY A 124 -10.57 -14.06 13.34
C GLY A 124 -10.25 -13.37 12.00
N ASN A 125 -9.89 -12.09 12.03
CA ASN A 125 -9.28 -11.38 10.92
C ASN A 125 -7.85 -11.01 11.33
N TYR A 126 -6.94 -11.07 10.37
CA TYR A 126 -5.51 -10.90 10.61
C TYR A 126 -4.94 -9.93 9.61
N VAL A 127 -3.87 -9.26 10.01
CA VAL A 127 -3.10 -8.37 9.16
C VAL A 127 -1.62 -8.74 9.19
N VAL A 128 -0.96 -8.45 8.07
CA VAL A 128 0.49 -8.59 7.93
C VAL A 128 1.00 -7.34 7.24
N ARG A 129 1.85 -6.56 7.92
CA ARG A 129 2.55 -5.43 7.29
C ARG A 129 3.47 -5.98 6.21
N PHE A 130 3.46 -5.36 5.03
CA PHE A 130 4.27 -5.81 3.90
C PHE A 130 5.04 -4.66 3.22
N MET A 131 4.70 -3.42 3.50
CA MET A 131 5.38 -2.25 2.93
C MET A 131 5.26 -1.05 3.86
N ASN A 132 6.30 -0.21 3.88
CA ASN A 132 6.32 1.06 4.61
C ASN A 132 6.79 2.18 3.71
N ASP A 133 6.38 3.39 4.07
CA ASP A 133 7.06 4.61 3.67
C ASP A 133 8.45 4.70 4.32
N SER A 134 9.41 5.40 3.70
CA SER A 134 10.78 5.56 4.24
C SER A 134 10.85 6.16 5.66
N GLN A 135 9.81 6.90 6.07
CA GLN A 135 9.71 7.52 7.39
C GLN A 135 8.68 6.82 8.29
N CYS A 136 8.11 5.70 7.84
CA CYS A 136 7.02 5.00 8.53
C CYS A 136 5.85 5.93 8.89
N CYS A 137 5.55 6.93 8.04
CA CYS A 137 4.37 7.77 8.21
C CYS A 137 3.12 7.19 7.53
N VAL A 138 3.33 6.18 6.67
CA VAL A 138 2.30 5.35 6.04
C VAL A 138 2.81 3.91 5.99
N MET A 139 1.95 2.98 6.41
CA MET A 139 2.22 1.55 6.39
C MET A 139 1.08 0.83 5.67
N TRP A 140 1.43 -0.20 4.90
CA TRP A 140 0.48 -1.02 4.17
C TRP A 140 0.49 -2.45 4.67
N TYR A 141 -0.72 -3.00 4.79
CA TYR A 141 -0.98 -4.30 5.39
C TYR A 141 -1.84 -5.16 4.47
N LEU A 142 -1.58 -6.47 4.46
CA LEU A 142 -2.46 -7.47 3.86
C LEU A 142 -3.52 -7.86 4.88
N LEU A 143 -4.79 -7.72 4.52
CA LEU A 143 -5.93 -8.11 5.34
C LEU A 143 -6.45 -9.49 4.95
N PHE A 144 -6.39 -10.42 5.89
CA PHE A 144 -6.86 -11.80 5.76
C PHE A 144 -8.18 -11.98 6.50
N GLN A 145 -9.20 -12.44 5.77
CA GLN A 145 -10.53 -12.69 6.30
C GLN A 145 -11.08 -13.99 5.75
N ARG A 146 -11.79 -14.74 6.59
CA ARG A 146 -12.39 -15.99 6.13
C ARG A 146 -13.39 -15.71 5.01
N SER A 147 -13.30 -16.46 3.91
CA SER A 147 -14.23 -16.38 2.77
C SER A 147 -14.23 -15.05 2.01
N ARG A 148 -13.18 -14.23 2.14
CA ARG A 148 -12.93 -13.08 1.24
C ARG A 148 -11.53 -13.17 0.64
N PRO A 149 -11.32 -12.63 -0.58
CA PRO A 149 -9.98 -12.40 -1.10
C PRO A 149 -9.18 -11.49 -0.15
N THR A 150 -7.87 -11.65 -0.15
CA THR A 150 -6.96 -10.74 0.56
C THR A 150 -7.11 -9.32 0.01
N ARG A 151 -7.20 -8.34 0.90
CA ARG A 151 -7.31 -6.92 0.57
C ARG A 151 -6.11 -6.17 1.14
N VAL A 152 -5.94 -4.91 0.73
CA VAL A 152 -4.87 -4.07 1.27
C VAL A 152 -5.46 -3.01 2.19
N LEU A 153 -4.92 -2.94 3.41
CA LEU A 153 -5.17 -1.86 4.35
C LEU A 153 -4.00 -0.87 4.31
N VAL A 154 -4.32 0.37 4.67
CA VAL A 154 -3.35 1.43 4.93
C VAL A 154 -3.59 1.98 6.34
N SER A 155 -2.53 2.35 7.02
CA SER A 155 -2.57 3.06 8.30
C SER A 155 -1.44 4.08 8.38
N ASN A 156 -1.68 5.18 9.10
CA ASN A 156 -0.64 6.15 9.47
C ASN A 156 0.09 5.76 10.76
N TYR A 157 -0.40 4.73 11.46
CA TYR A 157 0.12 4.25 12.74
C TYR A 157 0.27 2.74 12.72
N PHE A 158 1.25 2.19 13.46
CA PHE A 158 1.42 0.74 13.51
C PHE A 158 0.18 0.05 14.10
N ILE A 159 -0.25 -1.03 13.46
CA ILE A 159 -1.32 -1.92 13.94
C ILE A 159 -0.75 -2.94 14.94
N GLU A 160 0.55 -3.19 14.91
CA GLU A 160 1.26 -3.95 15.92
C GLU A 160 1.31 -3.13 17.21
N GLN A 161 0.53 -3.52 18.23
CA GLN A 161 0.31 -2.71 19.43
C GLN A 161 1.61 -2.42 20.20
N ASP A 162 2.52 -3.40 20.28
CA ASP A 162 3.82 -3.26 20.93
C ASP A 162 4.70 -2.22 20.22
N ILE A 163 4.68 -2.21 18.87
CA ILE A 163 5.38 -1.20 18.08
C ILE A 163 4.70 0.17 18.27
N PHE A 164 3.38 0.24 18.22
CA PHE A 164 2.63 1.47 18.44
C PHE A 164 2.97 2.12 19.80
N GLU A 165 2.96 1.33 20.87
CA GLU A 165 3.28 1.79 22.22
C GLU A 165 4.74 2.29 22.32
N ALA A 166 5.68 1.64 21.63
CA ALA A 166 7.09 2.03 21.59
C ALA A 166 7.35 3.33 20.80
N MET A 167 6.51 3.64 19.80
CA MET A 167 6.64 4.86 18.99
C MET A 167 6.21 6.13 19.71
N HIS A 168 5.46 6.02 20.81
CA HIS A 168 4.98 7.17 21.59
C HIS A 168 4.31 8.26 20.74
N TYR A 169 3.42 7.85 19.83
CA TYR A 169 2.72 8.79 18.95
C TYR A 169 1.98 9.87 19.74
N LEU A 170 2.07 11.11 19.25
CA LEU A 170 1.38 12.27 19.80
C LEU A 170 0.19 12.63 18.92
N ALA A 171 -0.90 13.01 19.58
CA ALA A 171 -2.03 13.74 19.02
C ALA A 171 -1.74 15.26 19.09
N GLU A 172 -2.78 16.08 18.96
CA GLU A 172 -2.68 17.53 19.16
C GLU A 172 -2.26 17.86 20.61
N GLU A 173 -1.56 19.00 20.78
CA GLU A 173 -1.18 19.54 22.10
C GLU A 173 -0.29 18.62 22.97
N ASP A 174 0.61 17.85 22.35
CA ASP A 174 1.56 16.94 23.03
C ASP A 174 0.88 15.85 23.88
N VAL A 175 -0.39 15.53 23.59
CA VAL A 175 -1.12 14.43 24.23
C VAL A 175 -0.79 13.12 23.52
N LEU A 176 -0.49 12.04 24.25
CA LEU A 176 -0.29 10.72 23.64
C LEU A 176 -1.55 10.26 22.91
N LEU A 177 -1.39 9.86 21.64
CA LEU A 177 -2.47 9.27 20.86
C LEU A 177 -2.83 7.90 21.45
N SER A 178 -4.12 7.68 21.71
CA SER A 178 -4.57 6.37 22.17
C SER A 178 -4.53 5.34 21.04
N TYR A 179 -4.27 4.08 21.37
CA TYR A 179 -4.26 3.01 20.38
C TYR A 179 -5.61 2.87 19.67
N ASP A 180 -6.72 2.96 20.41
CA ASP A 180 -8.07 2.92 19.84
C ASP A 180 -8.34 4.07 18.86
N ASP A 181 -7.79 5.27 19.11
CA ASP A 181 -7.91 6.39 18.19
C ASP A 181 -7.04 6.20 16.94
N ALA A 182 -5.84 5.63 17.09
CA ALA A 182 -4.98 5.30 15.97
C ALA A 182 -5.65 4.31 15.01
N LEU A 183 -6.33 3.29 15.54
CA LEU A 183 -7.05 2.28 14.75
C LEU A 183 -8.22 2.87 13.94
N LYS A 184 -8.75 4.04 14.31
CA LYS A 184 -9.78 4.75 13.50
C LYS A 184 -9.22 5.31 12.19
N SER A 185 -7.89 5.34 12.04
CA SER A 185 -7.20 5.83 10.84
C SER A 185 -6.75 4.71 9.91
N ILE A 186 -7.38 3.53 10.02
CA ILE A 186 -7.17 2.39 9.13
C ILE A 186 -8.23 2.42 8.02
N TYR A 187 -7.78 2.24 6.78
CA TYR A 187 -8.66 2.22 5.62
C TYR A 187 -8.35 1.02 4.72
N ILE A 188 -9.37 0.47 4.05
CA ILE A 188 -9.15 -0.42 2.91
C ILE A 188 -8.74 0.43 1.73
N CYS A 189 -7.49 0.31 1.28
CA CYS A 189 -6.96 1.08 0.15
C CYS A 189 -6.96 0.35 -1.18
N ALA A 190 -7.11 -0.98 -1.21
CA ALA A 190 -7.35 -1.73 -2.44
C ALA A 190 -8.15 -3.01 -2.19
N GLN A 191 -8.91 -3.46 -3.20
CA GLN A 191 -9.66 -4.73 -3.12
C GLN A 191 -8.78 -5.96 -3.39
N SER A 192 -7.55 -5.77 -3.86
CA SER A 192 -6.57 -6.85 -4.03
C SER A 192 -5.15 -6.30 -3.97
N PRO A 193 -4.15 -7.16 -3.68
CA PRO A 193 -2.74 -6.80 -3.79
C PRO A 193 -2.36 -6.36 -5.21
N GLY A 194 -2.85 -7.06 -6.24
CA GLY A 194 -2.55 -6.70 -7.64
C GLY A 194 -3.04 -5.30 -8.00
N GLU A 195 -4.27 -4.94 -7.60
CA GLU A 195 -4.80 -3.59 -7.79
C GLU A 195 -3.94 -2.54 -7.07
N PHE A 196 -3.54 -2.82 -5.83
CA PHE A 196 -2.67 -1.94 -5.05
C PHE A 196 -1.35 -1.69 -5.77
N ILE A 197 -0.64 -2.75 -6.15
CA ILE A 197 0.71 -2.65 -6.73
C ILE A 197 0.66 -1.96 -8.09
N PHE A 198 -0.34 -2.27 -8.92
CA PHE A 198 -0.54 -1.58 -10.19
C PHE A 198 -0.71 -0.08 -9.96
N ARG A 199 -1.68 0.31 -9.12
CA ARG A 199 -2.01 1.72 -8.93
C ARG A 199 -0.86 2.48 -8.27
N PHE A 200 -0.19 1.86 -7.31
CA PHE A 200 1.01 2.39 -6.68
C PHE A 200 2.09 2.67 -7.73
N CYS A 201 2.39 1.68 -8.59
CA CYS A 201 3.37 1.83 -9.67
C CYS A 201 2.97 2.95 -10.64
N LEU A 202 1.70 2.98 -11.07
CA LEU A 202 1.19 3.97 -12.00
C LEU A 202 1.27 5.40 -11.45
N GLU A 203 0.81 5.64 -10.22
CA GLU A 203 0.84 6.99 -9.63
C GLU A 203 2.26 7.48 -9.37
N ASN A 204 3.17 6.61 -8.91
CA ASN A 204 4.59 6.97 -8.76
C ASN A 204 5.23 7.26 -10.13
N THR A 205 4.90 6.47 -11.15
CA THR A 205 5.36 6.71 -12.52
C THR A 205 4.89 8.06 -13.05
N ILE A 206 3.62 8.41 -12.82
CA ILE A 206 3.06 9.74 -13.16
C ILE A 206 3.80 10.84 -12.38
N TRP A 207 4.07 10.63 -11.09
CA TRP A 207 4.83 11.60 -10.27
C TRP A 207 6.20 11.89 -10.89
N PHE A 208 6.97 10.87 -11.26
CA PHE A 208 8.28 11.06 -11.90
C PHE A 208 8.15 11.77 -13.25
N ALA A 209 7.14 11.41 -14.04
CA ALA A 209 6.92 12.03 -15.34
C ALA A 209 6.55 13.53 -15.21
N THR A 210 5.70 13.90 -14.26
CA THR A 210 5.32 15.32 -14.07
C THR A 210 6.46 16.16 -13.51
N HIS A 211 7.24 15.63 -12.55
CA HIS A 211 8.38 16.32 -11.96
C HIS A 211 9.55 16.44 -12.94
N GLY A 212 9.86 15.36 -13.67
CA GLY A 212 10.90 15.32 -14.69
C GLY A 212 10.50 15.98 -16.02
N LYS A 213 9.26 16.46 -16.15
CA LYS A 213 8.69 17.00 -17.40
C LYS A 213 8.81 16.03 -18.58
N LEU A 214 8.64 14.74 -18.29
CA LEU A 214 8.69 13.66 -19.27
C LEU A 214 7.30 13.47 -19.92
N PRO A 215 7.24 12.91 -21.14
CA PRO A 215 5.96 12.59 -21.76
C PRO A 215 5.20 11.53 -20.95
N LEU A 216 3.90 11.75 -20.79
CA LEU A 216 2.98 10.76 -20.24
C LEU A 216 2.55 9.77 -21.33
N SER A 217 2.51 8.49 -20.98
CA SER A 217 1.90 7.43 -21.78
C SER A 217 0.37 7.65 -21.92
N PRO A 218 -0.30 6.97 -22.86
CA PRO A 218 -1.76 7.04 -22.97
C PRO A 218 -2.48 6.66 -21.67
N LEU A 219 -2.04 5.57 -21.02
CA LEU A 219 -2.59 5.08 -19.75
C LEU A 219 -2.42 6.10 -18.62
N GLU A 220 -1.21 6.65 -18.48
CA GLU A 220 -0.91 7.66 -17.46
C GLU A 220 -1.74 8.94 -17.63
N ARG A 221 -1.93 9.37 -18.89
CA ARG A 221 -2.73 10.54 -19.21
C ARG A 221 -4.21 10.31 -18.93
N GLU A 222 -4.74 9.16 -19.31
CA GLU A 222 -6.13 8.79 -19.03
C GLU A 222 -6.40 8.77 -17.52
N TYR A 223 -5.49 8.17 -16.75
CA TYR A 223 -5.56 8.15 -15.29
C TYR A 223 -5.57 9.56 -14.71
N LEU A 224 -4.62 10.40 -15.13
CA LEU A 224 -4.48 11.78 -14.65
C LEU A 224 -5.71 12.64 -15.00
N ASP A 225 -6.23 12.51 -16.22
CA ASP A 225 -7.42 13.25 -16.67
C ASP A 225 -8.67 12.83 -15.89
N HIS A 226 -8.78 11.55 -15.53
CA HIS A 226 -9.87 11.07 -14.67
C HIS A 226 -9.75 11.60 -13.24
N ALA A 227 -8.55 11.51 -12.64
CA ALA A 227 -8.28 12.00 -11.30
C ALA A 227 -8.63 13.49 -11.17
N LYS A 228 -8.21 14.31 -12.15
CA LYS A 228 -8.51 15.76 -12.20
C LYS A 228 -9.99 16.10 -12.38
N LYS A 229 -10.75 15.30 -13.13
CA LYS A 229 -12.21 15.50 -13.26
C LYS A 229 -12.96 15.15 -11.99
N SER A 230 -12.34 14.33 -11.15
CA SER A 230 -12.89 13.86 -9.89
C SER A 230 -12.35 14.66 -8.70
N ALA A 231 -11.46 15.63 -8.91
CA ALA A 231 -10.92 16.57 -7.92
C ALA A 231 -11.83 17.76 -7.68
#